data_AF-A0A6C0IER6-F1
#
_entry.id   AF-A0A6C0IER6-F1
#
_cell.length_a   1.000
_cell.length_b   1.000
_cell.length_c   1.000
_cell.angle_alpha   90.00
_cell.angle_beta   90.00
_cell.angle_gamma   90.00
#
_symmetry.space_group_name_H-M   'P 1'
#
loop_
_entity.id
_entity.type
_entity.pdbx_description
1 polymer ?
#
loop_
_entity_poly.entity_id
_entity_poly.type
_entity_poly.pdbx_seq_one_letter_code
_entity_poly.pdbx_strand_id
1 'polypeptide(L)'
;MSSQVKFLDPKNESMLDKLVYQDFQRRLGCPLNEKQKARLLKTVHHYMEEVAEKGGSNNIQSMNKEVLTLVVPDFNAYLNRQNISSKTDVESRMKEDVGSRFSSLQNERSDDGIKALMPPTPDFRIPLDDETASPLSLFEQAKKAREAEVLNSSAMIKRNDNDNEGTYLSNLQSDLQGNVSSGNPTIVKPEELRTKPSLPQDLIIPQDEILSYKENEYNLVVFSADRDWYNNQRENRYNFSVSFSPSNTLQGFKYSPTVTNRFNNIVRIEMVKVIVPLESTNILIQNSAAAGSSFVSQTSVVNSVMTHPTIVLHVDELESNVYGTDDTLDRSFATLQYDAQWFAGAAVTTSPGYLAMIPKFLKCQRVYTPTPLATLTKLTLQLQTPFGNILNESLDTLDIKFIIGCSRNAYTSATSKYINSTGTANNIRDGASGNSLFFIIVTNTFFSQYLFSANDLIQVKGTDTSLISGNVTARADFKSYLENTNGLRIVATGYTASTTPNDGANAVGYCNYIVVDTRYSDPTTGLTTVLPFGGDTTASVALETAMNGVTFTGARLINLTKQTQLTFRVITRDMDSTTRIRANNA
;
A
#
# COMPACT_ATOMS: atom_id res chain seq x y z
N MET A 1 -50.89 -22.35 -28.14
CA MET A 1 -49.71 -21.45 -28.08
C MET A 1 -49.54 -20.98 -26.65
N SER A 2 -48.41 -21.33 -26.01
CA SER A 2 -48.11 -20.99 -24.60
C SER A 2 -48.20 -19.47 -24.37
N SER A 3 -48.69 -19.04 -23.20
CA SER A 3 -48.78 -17.63 -22.80
C SER A 3 -47.42 -16.91 -22.88
N GLN A 4 -46.31 -17.63 -22.70
CA GLN A 4 -44.94 -17.10 -22.87
C GLN A 4 -44.64 -16.67 -24.31
N VAL A 5 -45.10 -17.44 -25.30
CA VAL A 5 -44.87 -17.12 -26.72
C VAL A 5 -45.63 -15.86 -27.15
N LYS A 6 -46.80 -15.62 -26.56
CA LYS A 6 -47.58 -14.39 -26.81
C LYS A 6 -47.05 -13.18 -26.04
N PHE A 7 -46.34 -13.40 -24.93
CA PHE A 7 -45.74 -12.34 -24.13
C PHE A 7 -44.48 -11.76 -24.78
N LEU A 8 -43.64 -12.61 -25.38
CA LEU A 8 -42.46 -12.22 -26.16
C LEU A 8 -42.78 -11.88 -27.64
N ASP A 9 -44.06 -11.71 -27.98
CA ASP A 9 -44.45 -11.26 -29.33
C ASP A 9 -43.97 -9.81 -29.53
N PRO A 10 -43.29 -9.49 -30.65
CA PRO A 10 -42.87 -8.12 -30.98
C PRO A 10 -44.00 -7.08 -30.89
N LYS A 11 -45.26 -7.48 -31.06
CA LYS A 11 -46.42 -6.60 -30.87
C LYS A 11 -46.62 -6.20 -29.41
N ASN A 12 -46.40 -7.10 -28.47
CA ASN A 12 -46.52 -6.84 -27.03
C ASN A 12 -45.35 -5.99 -26.52
N GLU A 13 -44.13 -6.28 -27.00
CA GLU A 13 -42.94 -5.47 -26.74
C GLU A 13 -43.13 -4.02 -27.23
N SER A 14 -43.56 -3.84 -28.48
CA SER A 14 -43.82 -2.50 -29.03
C SER A 14 -44.92 -1.74 -28.29
N MET A 15 -45.90 -2.46 -27.71
CA MET A 15 -46.92 -1.85 -26.86
C MET A 15 -46.31 -1.34 -25.55
N LEU A 16 -45.48 -2.15 -24.88
CA LEU A 16 -44.81 -1.77 -23.64
C LEU A 16 -43.84 -0.61 -23.85
N ASP A 17 -43.08 -0.63 -24.94
CA ASP A 17 -42.18 0.45 -25.32
C ASP A 17 -42.92 1.78 -25.48
N LYS A 18 -44.05 1.78 -26.19
CA LYS A 18 -44.87 2.98 -26.37
C LYS A 18 -45.42 3.49 -25.04
N LEU A 19 -45.88 2.60 -24.18
CA LEU A 19 -46.48 2.95 -22.89
C LEU A 19 -45.44 3.58 -21.96
N VAL A 20 -44.28 2.95 -21.81
CA VAL A 20 -43.20 3.45 -20.96
C VAL A 20 -42.61 4.74 -21.52
N TYR A 21 -42.42 4.83 -22.83
CA TYR A 21 -41.95 6.05 -23.49
C TYR A 21 -42.91 7.23 -23.29
N GLN A 22 -44.22 7.02 -23.46
CA GLN A 22 -45.24 8.05 -23.23
C GLN A 22 -45.31 8.47 -21.75
N ASP A 23 -45.18 7.53 -20.82
CA ASP A 23 -45.16 7.82 -19.38
C ASP A 23 -43.96 8.71 -19.01
N PHE A 24 -42.75 8.38 -19.46
CA PHE A 24 -41.57 9.21 -19.20
C PHE A 24 -41.61 10.56 -19.92
N GLN A 25 -42.13 10.63 -21.15
CA GLN A 25 -42.31 11.89 -21.85
C GLN A 25 -43.31 12.81 -21.11
N ARG A 26 -44.37 12.25 -20.52
CA ARG A 26 -45.34 13.00 -19.70
C ARG A 26 -44.72 13.47 -18.38
N ARG A 27 -43.91 12.64 -17.72
CA ARG A 27 -43.28 12.97 -16.43
C ARG A 27 -42.17 14.01 -16.55
N LEU A 28 -41.38 13.97 -17.63
CA LEU A 28 -40.23 14.85 -17.82
C LEU A 28 -40.57 16.15 -18.56
N GLY A 29 -41.78 16.26 -19.14
CA GLY A 29 -42.23 17.45 -19.87
C GLY A 29 -41.47 17.72 -21.18
N CYS A 30 -40.54 16.85 -21.56
CA CYS A 30 -39.70 16.96 -22.75
C CYS A 30 -39.52 15.59 -23.43
N PRO A 31 -39.29 15.56 -24.75
CA PRO A 31 -39.01 14.31 -25.45
C PRO A 31 -37.66 13.71 -25.00
N LEU A 32 -37.61 12.39 -24.80
CA LEU A 32 -36.38 11.67 -24.46
C LEU A 32 -35.36 11.76 -25.59
N ASN A 33 -34.09 11.97 -25.26
CA ASN A 33 -32.99 11.94 -26.22
C ASN A 33 -32.83 10.53 -26.84
N GLU A 34 -32.30 10.42 -28.05
CA GLU A 34 -32.10 9.16 -28.78
C GLU A 34 -31.33 8.10 -27.97
N LYS A 35 -30.33 8.52 -27.19
CA LYS A 35 -29.59 7.64 -26.28
C LYS A 35 -30.44 7.13 -25.11
N GLN A 36 -31.28 7.98 -24.54
CA GLN A 36 -32.19 7.64 -23.45
C GLN A 36 -33.28 6.68 -23.95
N LYS A 37 -33.80 6.94 -25.16
CA LYS A 37 -34.75 6.07 -25.85
C LYS A 37 -34.16 4.70 -26.13
N ALA A 38 -32.96 4.62 -26.72
CA ALA A 38 -32.30 3.35 -27.01
C ALA A 38 -32.00 2.53 -25.74
N ARG A 39 -31.67 3.19 -24.63
CA ARG A 39 -31.47 2.53 -23.33
C ARG A 39 -32.78 1.99 -22.78
N LEU A 40 -33.86 2.79 -22.82
CA LEU A 40 -35.17 2.40 -22.32
C LEU A 40 -35.69 1.13 -23.01
N LEU A 41 -35.62 1.08 -24.34
CA LEU A 41 -36.04 -0.10 -25.13
C LEU A 41 -35.24 -1.36 -24.76
N LYS A 42 -33.92 -1.23 -24.58
CA LYS A 42 -33.07 -2.35 -24.13
C LYS A 42 -33.43 -2.83 -22.73
N THR A 43 -33.76 -1.91 -21.82
CA THR A 43 -34.18 -2.25 -20.46
C THR A 43 -35.52 -2.98 -20.46
N VAL A 44 -36.49 -2.56 -21.30
CA VAL A 44 -37.77 -3.27 -21.46
C VAL A 44 -37.57 -4.70 -21.96
N HIS A 45 -36.81 -4.89 -23.03
CA HIS A 45 -36.52 -6.22 -23.57
C HIS A 45 -35.85 -7.13 -22.54
N HIS A 46 -34.84 -6.62 -21.81
CA HIS A 46 -34.14 -7.38 -20.79
C HIS A 46 -35.06 -7.90 -19.67
N TYR A 47 -35.94 -7.03 -19.14
CA TYR A 47 -36.89 -7.45 -18.11
C TYR A 47 -38.04 -8.31 -18.64
N MET A 48 -38.39 -8.20 -19.93
CA MET A 48 -39.32 -9.14 -20.56
C MET A 48 -38.74 -10.56 -20.61
N GLU A 49 -37.46 -10.73 -20.96
CA GLU A 49 -36.79 -12.04 -20.93
C GLU A 49 -36.75 -12.61 -19.50
N GLU A 50 -36.37 -11.78 -18.52
CA GLU A 50 -36.26 -12.20 -17.13
C GLU A 50 -37.61 -12.63 -16.51
N VAL A 51 -38.69 -11.89 -16.81
CA VAL A 51 -40.05 -12.22 -16.35
C VAL A 51 -40.61 -13.44 -17.09
N ALA A 52 -40.22 -13.66 -18.35
CA ALA A 52 -40.59 -14.86 -19.10
C ALA A 52 -39.92 -16.13 -18.55
N GLU A 53 -38.64 -16.04 -18.14
CA GLU A 53 -37.86 -17.13 -17.55
C GLU A 53 -38.35 -17.51 -16.15
N LYS A 54 -38.77 -16.53 -15.34
CA LYS A 54 -39.31 -16.76 -13.98
C LYS A 54 -40.78 -17.20 -13.95
N GLY A 55 -41.42 -17.35 -15.11
CA GLY A 55 -42.87 -17.39 -15.28
C GLY A 55 -43.63 -18.44 -14.46
N GLY A 56 -44.23 -18.00 -13.34
CA GLY A 56 -45.24 -18.72 -12.56
C GLY A 56 -46.68 -18.15 -12.68
N SER A 57 -46.93 -17.17 -13.54
CA SER A 57 -48.27 -16.56 -13.73
C SER A 57 -48.75 -16.66 -15.18
N ASN A 58 -49.95 -17.23 -15.40
CA ASN A 58 -50.46 -17.58 -16.73
C ASN A 58 -51.08 -16.41 -17.52
N ASN A 59 -51.17 -15.21 -16.93
CA ASN A 59 -51.81 -14.05 -17.57
C ASN A 59 -50.77 -13.01 -18.03
N ILE A 60 -50.77 -12.72 -19.34
CA ILE A 60 -49.93 -11.71 -20.01
C ILE A 60 -50.04 -10.34 -19.33
N GLN A 61 -51.22 -9.98 -18.82
CA GLN A 61 -51.44 -8.70 -18.13
C GLN A 61 -50.64 -8.59 -16.83
N SER A 62 -50.47 -9.71 -16.10
CA SER A 62 -49.71 -9.75 -14.86
C SER A 62 -48.21 -9.62 -15.14
N MET A 63 -47.72 -10.33 -16.17
CA MET A 63 -46.33 -10.25 -16.60
C MET A 63 -45.97 -8.86 -17.14
N ASN A 64 -46.85 -8.24 -17.94
CA ASN A 64 -46.68 -6.86 -18.40
C ASN A 64 -46.59 -5.88 -17.22
N LYS A 65 -47.42 -6.05 -16.19
CA LYS A 65 -47.38 -5.21 -14.98
C LYS A 65 -46.07 -5.38 -14.20
N GLU A 66 -45.56 -6.60 -14.11
CA GLU A 66 -44.29 -6.91 -13.45
C GLU A 66 -43.11 -6.25 -14.16
N VAL A 67 -43.03 -6.37 -15.49
CA VAL A 67 -42.01 -5.67 -16.31
C VAL A 67 -42.05 -4.17 -16.07
N LEU A 68 -43.23 -3.54 -16.12
CA LEU A 68 -43.38 -2.10 -15.89
C LEU A 68 -42.94 -1.69 -14.48
N THR A 69 -43.16 -2.54 -13.48
CA THR A 69 -42.75 -2.28 -12.09
C THR A 69 -41.23 -2.31 -11.91
N LEU A 70 -40.52 -3.08 -12.73
CA LEU A 70 -39.05 -3.19 -12.70
C LEU A 70 -38.36 -2.13 -13.57
N VAL A 71 -38.90 -1.84 -14.75
CA VAL A 71 -38.30 -0.90 -15.72
C VAL A 71 -38.29 0.55 -15.19
N VAL A 72 -39.38 0.99 -14.56
CA VAL A 72 -39.53 2.39 -14.10
C VAL A 72 -38.47 2.81 -13.06
N PRO A 73 -38.22 2.07 -11.97
CA PRO A 73 -37.19 2.44 -11.01
C PRO A 73 -35.76 2.35 -11.60
N ASP A 74 -35.46 1.36 -12.44
CA ASP A 74 -34.14 1.23 -13.10
C ASP A 74 -33.85 2.44 -14.00
N PHE A 75 -34.83 2.84 -14.82
CA PHE A 75 -34.66 3.98 -15.70
C PHE A 75 -34.60 5.32 -14.95
N ASN A 76 -35.33 5.48 -13.85
CA ASN A 76 -35.19 6.67 -12.98
C ASN A 76 -33.81 6.74 -12.34
N ALA A 77 -33.23 5.62 -11.91
CA ALA A 77 -31.87 5.58 -11.39
C ALA A 77 -30.85 5.99 -12.46
N TYR A 78 -31.06 5.60 -13.72
CA TYR A 78 -30.25 6.04 -14.86
C TYR A 78 -30.37 7.55 -15.12
N LEU A 79 -31.57 8.11 -15.11
CA LEU A 79 -31.79 9.56 -15.30
C LEU A 79 -31.15 10.39 -14.16
N ASN A 80 -31.27 9.94 -12.91
CA ASN A 80 -30.65 10.62 -11.77
C ASN A 80 -29.13 10.63 -11.85
N ARG A 81 -28.52 9.54 -12.36
CA ARG A 81 -27.07 9.50 -12.63
C ARG A 81 -26.66 10.44 -13.76
N GLN A 82 -27.54 10.69 -14.74
CA GLN A 82 -27.27 11.66 -15.80
C GLN A 82 -27.36 13.11 -15.32
N ASN A 83 -28.30 13.45 -14.43
CA ASN A 83 -28.43 14.81 -13.89
C ASN A 83 -27.23 15.22 -13.03
N ILE A 84 -26.66 14.28 -12.26
CA ILE A 84 -25.39 14.47 -11.52
C ILE A 84 -24.19 14.62 -12.48
N SER A 85 -24.35 14.22 -13.74
CA SER A 85 -23.33 14.23 -14.81
C SER A 85 -23.61 15.32 -15.86
N SER A 86 -24.46 16.31 -15.58
CA SER A 86 -24.61 17.46 -16.46
C SER A 86 -23.38 18.36 -16.33
N LYS A 87 -22.58 18.41 -17.40
CA LYS A 87 -21.35 19.21 -17.52
C LYS A 87 -21.53 20.70 -17.20
N THR A 88 -22.77 21.20 -17.20
CA THR A 88 -23.12 22.60 -16.98
C THR A 88 -22.95 23.06 -15.53
N ASP A 89 -23.22 22.21 -14.53
CA ASP A 89 -23.01 22.58 -13.11
C ASP A 89 -21.54 22.48 -12.72
N VAL A 90 -20.80 21.54 -13.30
CA VAL A 90 -19.36 21.41 -13.06
C VAL A 90 -18.60 22.53 -13.77
N GLU A 91 -18.97 22.94 -14.99
CA GLU A 91 -18.35 24.08 -15.68
C GLU A 91 -18.71 25.42 -15.07
N SER A 92 -19.95 25.64 -14.62
CA SER A 92 -20.34 26.90 -13.98
C SER A 92 -19.67 27.04 -12.62
N ARG A 93 -19.64 25.96 -11.83
CA ARG A 93 -18.88 25.95 -10.58
C ARG A 93 -17.38 26.09 -10.87
N MET A 94 -16.80 25.44 -11.89
CA MET A 94 -15.36 25.54 -12.20
C MET A 94 -14.93 26.92 -12.71
N LYS A 95 -15.86 27.73 -13.24
CA LYS A 95 -15.59 29.09 -13.72
C LYS A 95 -15.79 30.17 -12.65
N GLU A 96 -16.41 29.84 -11.51
CA GLU A 96 -16.47 30.74 -10.36
C GLU A 96 -15.12 30.79 -9.64
N ASP A 97 -14.67 32.01 -9.36
CA ASP A 97 -13.42 32.27 -8.68
C ASP A 97 -13.42 31.65 -7.28
N VAL A 98 -12.28 31.14 -6.83
CA VAL A 98 -12.15 30.39 -5.56
C VAL A 98 -12.57 31.26 -4.38
N GLY A 99 -12.36 32.58 -4.46
CA GLY A 99 -12.84 33.55 -3.48
C GLY A 99 -14.37 33.62 -3.40
N SER A 100 -15.06 33.68 -4.54
CA SER A 100 -16.53 33.66 -4.57
C SER A 100 -17.11 32.35 -4.04
N ARG A 101 -16.48 31.21 -4.36
CA ARG A 101 -16.87 29.90 -3.82
C ARG A 101 -16.67 29.80 -2.31
N PHE A 102 -15.58 30.35 -1.79
CA PHE A 102 -15.31 30.35 -0.36
C PHE A 102 -16.27 31.28 0.41
N SER A 103 -16.55 32.47 -0.11
CA SER A 103 -17.57 33.36 0.46
C SER A 103 -18.96 32.74 0.39
N SER A 104 -19.32 32.04 -0.68
CA SER A 104 -20.62 31.37 -0.77
C SER A 104 -20.74 30.20 0.21
N LEU A 105 -19.65 29.44 0.42
CA LEU A 105 -19.56 28.37 1.43
C LEU A 105 -19.51 28.90 2.86
N GLN A 106 -18.91 30.07 3.09
CA GLN A 106 -18.96 30.74 4.39
C GLN A 106 -20.34 31.31 4.66
N ASN A 107 -21.02 31.87 3.65
CA ASN A 107 -22.38 32.37 3.79
C ASN A 107 -23.38 31.21 3.99
N GLU A 108 -23.26 30.08 3.27
CA GLU A 108 -24.06 28.87 3.54
C GLU A 108 -23.85 28.35 4.97
N ARG A 109 -22.63 28.47 5.52
CA ARG A 109 -22.34 28.12 6.92
C ARG A 109 -22.76 29.17 7.93
N SER A 110 -23.06 30.39 7.48
CA SER A 110 -23.44 31.52 8.33
C SER A 110 -24.96 31.75 8.35
N ASP A 111 -25.66 31.37 7.27
CA ASP A 111 -27.12 31.49 7.13
C ASP A 111 -27.90 30.33 7.78
N ASP A 112 -27.23 29.22 8.13
CA ASP A 112 -27.73 28.30 9.17
C ASP A 112 -27.46 28.91 10.56
N GLY A 113 -28.16 30.01 10.83
CA GLY A 113 -28.07 30.83 12.02
C GLY A 113 -28.51 30.10 13.29
N ILE A 114 -27.61 29.32 13.89
CA ILE A 114 -27.51 29.16 15.34
C ILE A 114 -26.03 29.22 15.68
N LYS A 115 -25.57 30.36 16.24
CA LYS A 115 -24.32 30.40 16.99
C LYS A 115 -24.43 29.40 18.14
N ALA A 116 -23.98 28.18 17.91
CA ALA A 116 -23.79 27.19 18.96
C ALA A 116 -22.68 27.73 19.86
N LEU A 117 -23.08 28.40 20.94
CA LEU A 117 -22.21 28.63 22.10
C LEU A 117 -21.66 27.25 22.49
N MET A 118 -20.33 27.12 22.52
CA MET A 118 -19.68 25.91 23.00
C MET A 118 -20.30 25.50 24.34
N PRO A 119 -20.72 24.23 24.51
CA PRO A 119 -21.20 23.79 25.81
C PRO A 119 -20.07 23.96 26.84
N PRO A 120 -20.37 24.49 28.04
CA PRO A 120 -19.37 24.62 29.09
C PRO A 120 -18.82 23.24 29.47
N THR A 121 -17.51 23.19 29.72
CA THR A 121 -16.78 21.97 30.11
C THR A 121 -17.48 21.26 31.26
N PRO A 122 -17.78 19.94 31.14
CA PRO A 122 -18.47 19.21 32.20
C PRO A 122 -17.62 19.14 33.47
N ASP A 123 -18.22 19.54 34.58
CA ASP A 123 -17.62 19.45 35.92
C ASP A 123 -17.75 18.01 36.43
N PHE A 124 -16.62 17.34 36.67
CA PHE A 124 -16.54 15.95 37.14
C PHE A 124 -16.45 15.80 38.65
N ARG A 125 -16.77 16.86 39.41
CA ARG A 125 -16.90 16.75 40.86
C ARG A 125 -18.21 16.04 41.21
N ILE A 126 -18.10 14.74 41.47
CA ILE A 126 -19.16 13.93 42.06
C ILE A 126 -19.38 14.45 43.49
N PRO A 127 -20.57 14.97 43.85
CA PRO A 127 -20.90 15.20 45.25
C PRO A 127 -21.01 13.81 45.90
N LEU A 128 -20.07 13.49 46.79
CA LEU A 128 -20.31 12.45 47.78
C LEU A 128 -21.29 13.06 48.77
N ASP A 129 -22.59 12.92 48.50
CA ASP A 129 -23.61 12.70 49.52
C ASP A 129 -24.92 12.25 48.85
N ASP A 130 -25.50 11.24 49.49
CA ASP A 130 -26.84 10.67 49.38
C ASP A 130 -27.16 9.54 48.39
N GLU A 131 -27.72 8.52 49.03
CA GLU A 131 -28.10 7.19 48.58
C GLU A 131 -29.27 7.19 47.58
N THR A 132 -29.17 6.28 46.59
CA THR A 132 -30.28 5.62 45.87
C THR A 132 -31.15 6.46 44.92
N ALA A 133 -30.55 7.06 43.88
CA ALA A 133 -31.27 7.25 42.61
C ALA A 133 -30.94 6.10 41.65
N SER A 134 -31.95 5.28 41.32
CA SER A 134 -31.81 4.19 40.33
C SER A 134 -31.31 4.76 38.98
N PRO A 135 -30.38 4.10 38.28
CA PRO A 135 -29.86 4.56 36.98
C PRO A 135 -30.95 4.87 35.95
N LEU A 136 -32.12 4.22 36.09
CA LEU A 136 -33.28 4.46 35.24
C LEU A 136 -33.94 5.83 35.50
N SER A 137 -33.98 6.30 36.75
CA SER A 137 -34.56 7.62 37.07
C SER A 137 -33.66 8.77 36.61
N LEU A 138 -32.33 8.58 36.69
CA LEU A 138 -31.35 9.51 36.13
C LEU A 138 -31.48 9.61 34.60
N PHE A 139 -31.72 8.48 33.93
CA PHE A 139 -31.94 8.47 32.49
C PHE A 139 -33.27 9.14 32.09
N GLU A 140 -34.36 8.89 32.80
CA GLU A 140 -35.65 9.56 32.56
C GLU A 140 -35.55 11.06 32.81
N GLN A 141 -34.86 11.48 33.88
CA GLN A 141 -34.67 12.90 34.19
C GLN A 141 -33.80 13.59 33.13
N ALA A 142 -32.73 12.94 32.66
CA ALA A 142 -31.88 13.47 31.59
C ALA A 142 -32.62 13.53 30.23
N LYS A 143 -33.46 12.53 29.92
CA LYS A 143 -34.29 12.55 28.72
C LYS A 143 -35.33 13.67 28.76
N LYS A 144 -36.00 13.83 29.91
CA LYS A 144 -36.99 14.90 30.14
C LYS A 144 -36.36 16.29 30.07
N ALA A 145 -35.12 16.45 30.56
CA ALA A 145 -34.38 17.70 30.46
C ALA A 145 -34.06 18.08 29.00
N ARG A 146 -33.62 17.13 28.18
CA ARG A 146 -33.38 17.39 26.74
C ARG A 146 -34.67 17.73 25.98
N GLU A 147 -35.77 17.05 26.28
CA GLU A 147 -37.06 17.34 25.65
C GLU A 147 -37.60 18.73 26.04
N ALA A 148 -37.41 19.15 27.29
CA ALA A 148 -37.78 20.50 27.74
C ALA A 148 -36.94 21.61 27.10
N GLU A 149 -35.64 21.34 26.83
CA GLU A 149 -34.73 22.30 26.21
C GLU A 149 -35.04 22.49 24.70
N VAL A 150 -35.47 21.43 24.02
CA VAL A 150 -35.96 21.48 22.62
C VAL A 150 -37.30 22.24 22.53
N LEU A 151 -38.17 22.10 23.54
CA LEU A 151 -39.43 22.85 23.62
C LEU A 151 -39.21 24.35 23.91
N ASN A 152 -38.24 24.70 24.77
CA ASN A 152 -37.91 26.11 25.03
C ASN A 152 -37.21 26.79 23.85
N SER A 153 -36.35 26.08 23.12
CA SER A 153 -35.70 26.61 21.92
C SER A 153 -36.69 26.83 20.77
N SER A 154 -37.66 25.93 20.59
CA SER A 154 -38.73 26.11 19.58
C SER A 154 -39.74 27.22 19.95
N ALA A 155 -39.93 27.53 21.23
CA ALA A 155 -40.75 28.67 21.67
C ALA A 155 -40.07 30.04 21.49
N MET A 156 -38.73 30.10 21.52
CA MET A 156 -37.98 31.34 21.22
C MET A 156 -37.99 31.70 19.73
N ILE A 157 -38.09 30.72 18.83
CA ILE A 157 -38.14 30.96 17.38
C ILE A 157 -39.45 31.64 16.96
N LYS A 158 -40.56 31.42 17.68
CA LYS A 158 -41.86 32.04 17.36
C LYS A 158 -42.07 33.48 17.87
N ARG A 159 -41.11 34.06 18.60
CA ARG A 159 -41.22 35.45 19.11
C ARG A 159 -40.49 36.48 18.26
N ASN A 160 -39.66 36.08 17.31
CA ASN A 160 -38.82 37.01 16.53
C ASN A 160 -39.35 37.34 15.12
N ASP A 161 -40.52 36.82 14.72
CA ASP A 161 -41.10 37.08 13.39
C ASP A 161 -42.08 38.27 13.34
N ASN A 162 -42.26 39.03 14.43
CA ASN A 162 -43.27 40.10 14.49
C ASN A 162 -42.74 41.56 14.60
N ASP A 163 -41.43 41.80 14.64
CA ASP A 163 -40.89 43.15 14.80
C ASP A 163 -40.14 43.63 13.55
N ASN A 164 -40.86 43.76 12.43
CA ASN A 164 -40.37 44.45 11.24
C ASN A 164 -41.42 45.43 10.69
N GLU A 165 -41.66 46.51 11.43
CA GLU A 165 -42.26 47.74 10.90
C GLU A 165 -41.36 48.94 11.22
N GLY A 166 -41.01 49.68 10.16
CA GLY A 166 -40.00 50.72 10.17
C GLY A 166 -40.39 51.99 10.91
N THR A 167 -39.40 52.64 11.51
CA THR A 167 -39.51 54.00 12.07
C THR A 167 -38.17 54.73 11.95
N TYR A 168 -37.87 55.24 10.76
CA TYR A 168 -36.84 56.25 10.53
C TYR A 168 -37.48 57.65 10.58
N LEU A 169 -37.94 58.15 11.75
CA LEU A 169 -38.47 59.52 11.86
C LEU A 169 -38.71 59.97 13.32
N SER A 170 -37.75 59.84 14.24
CA SER A 170 -37.95 60.32 15.62
C SER A 170 -36.74 60.94 16.34
N ASN A 171 -35.58 61.12 15.71
CA ASN A 171 -34.40 61.71 16.38
C ASN A 171 -34.06 63.14 15.93
N LEU A 172 -35.07 63.95 15.63
CA LEU A 172 -34.91 65.36 15.25
C LEU A 172 -35.80 66.28 16.10
N GLN A 173 -35.80 66.12 17.43
CA GLN A 173 -36.47 67.08 18.31
C GLN A 173 -36.03 67.00 19.77
N SER A 174 -34.76 67.30 20.03
CA SER A 174 -34.34 67.73 21.37
C SER A 174 -33.01 68.47 21.29
N ASP A 175 -33.04 69.73 20.86
CA ASP A 175 -32.18 70.74 21.45
C ASP A 175 -32.87 72.10 21.39
N LEU A 176 -33.14 72.60 22.60
CA LEU A 176 -33.89 73.79 22.94
C LEU A 176 -33.03 75.05 22.79
N GLN A 177 -33.68 76.09 22.28
CA GLN A 177 -33.68 77.47 22.78
C GLN A 177 -32.36 78.25 22.90
N GLY A 178 -32.29 79.34 22.13
CA GLY A 178 -31.40 80.47 22.38
C GLY A 178 -31.49 81.56 21.31
N ASN A 179 -32.42 82.51 21.50
CA ASN A 179 -32.62 83.77 20.76
C ASN A 179 -31.31 84.49 20.34
N VAL A 180 -31.19 84.95 19.09
CA VAL A 180 -31.05 86.39 18.71
C VAL A 180 -31.46 86.61 17.23
N SER A 181 -31.93 87.81 16.93
CA SER A 181 -32.59 88.30 15.72
C SER A 181 -31.74 88.55 14.46
N SER A 182 -32.44 88.54 13.30
CA SER A 182 -32.31 89.49 12.17
C SER A 182 -30.98 89.59 11.40
N GLY A 183 -30.97 89.07 10.15
CA GLY A 183 -30.02 89.50 9.11
C GLY A 183 -30.07 88.65 7.83
N ASN A 184 -30.24 89.30 6.69
CA ASN A 184 -30.33 88.76 5.32
C ASN A 184 -29.05 88.00 4.86
N PRO A 185 -29.11 87.17 3.79
CA PRO A 185 -28.11 86.18 3.40
C PRO A 185 -27.04 86.78 2.47
N THR A 186 -25.76 86.54 2.75
CA THR A 186 -24.64 86.41 1.77
C THR A 186 -23.30 86.43 2.50
N ILE A 187 -22.83 85.27 2.98
CA ILE A 187 -21.39 85.03 3.20
C ILE A 187 -21.12 83.56 2.85
N VAL A 188 -20.46 83.36 1.70
CA VAL A 188 -19.90 82.08 1.25
C VAL A 188 -18.81 81.66 2.25
N LYS A 189 -18.92 80.47 2.84
CA LYS A 189 -17.81 79.84 3.60
C LYS A 189 -16.87 79.10 2.62
N PRO A 190 -15.54 79.07 2.87
CA PRO A 190 -14.57 78.49 1.95
C PRO A 190 -14.72 76.96 1.84
N GLU A 191 -14.52 76.47 0.63
CA GLU A 191 -14.67 75.08 0.18
C GLU A 191 -13.48 74.19 0.59
N GLU A 192 -13.06 74.21 1.86
CA GLU A 192 -11.87 73.45 2.31
C GLU A 192 -12.16 72.38 3.39
N LEU A 193 -13.42 72.15 3.76
CA LEU A 193 -13.80 71.11 4.74
C LEU A 193 -14.83 70.11 4.21
N ARG A 194 -14.81 69.85 2.89
CA ARG A 194 -15.41 68.61 2.37
C ARG A 194 -14.37 67.52 2.41
N THR A 195 -14.38 66.70 3.45
CA THR A 195 -13.77 65.37 3.40
C THR A 195 -14.37 64.66 2.20
N LYS A 196 -13.56 64.44 1.16
CA LYS A 196 -14.01 63.64 0.01
C LYS A 196 -14.42 62.26 0.56
N PRO A 197 -15.59 61.72 0.21
CA PRO A 197 -15.88 60.33 0.51
C PRO A 197 -14.77 59.50 -0.14
N SER A 198 -14.15 58.61 0.65
CA SER A 198 -13.04 57.78 0.18
C SER A 198 -13.44 57.10 -1.13
N LEU A 199 -12.74 57.41 -2.21
CA LEU A 199 -12.96 56.68 -3.45
C LEU A 199 -12.48 55.23 -3.22
N PRO A 200 -13.01 54.23 -3.95
CA PRO A 200 -12.51 52.86 -3.86
C PRO A 200 -11.00 52.74 -4.14
N GLN A 201 -10.41 53.75 -4.78
CA GLN A 201 -8.98 53.86 -5.07
C GLN A 201 -8.13 54.36 -3.88
N ASP A 202 -8.75 54.96 -2.86
CA ASP A 202 -8.08 55.45 -1.64
C ASP A 202 -7.92 54.35 -0.58
N LEU A 203 -8.59 53.20 -0.77
CA LEU A 203 -8.43 51.99 0.05
C LEU A 203 -7.35 51.09 -0.59
N ILE A 204 -6.12 51.20 -0.10
CA ILE A 204 -5.12 50.15 -0.31
C ILE A 204 -5.55 48.96 0.56
N ILE A 205 -6.26 48.01 -0.03
CA ILE A 205 -6.53 46.72 0.62
C ILE A 205 -5.19 45.97 0.64
N PRO A 206 -4.58 45.69 1.81
CA PRO A 206 -3.44 44.79 1.87
C PRO A 206 -3.89 43.45 1.31
N GLN A 207 -3.28 43.05 0.20
CA GLN A 207 -3.60 41.79 -0.44
C GLN A 207 -3.08 40.67 0.47
N ASP A 208 -3.97 39.78 0.92
CA ASP A 208 -3.55 38.60 1.68
C ASP A 208 -2.51 37.85 0.85
N GLU A 209 -1.39 37.50 1.49
CA GLU A 209 -0.39 36.65 0.85
C GLU A 209 -1.00 35.25 0.70
N ILE A 210 -1.67 35.01 -0.44
CA ILE A 210 -2.20 33.69 -0.77
C ILE A 210 -0.99 32.80 -1.07
N LEU A 211 -0.51 32.12 -0.03
CA LEU A 211 0.47 31.05 -0.13
C LEU A 211 -0.19 29.89 -0.88
N SER A 212 0.05 29.82 -2.20
CA SER A 212 -0.32 28.66 -2.99
C SER A 212 0.68 27.54 -2.73
N TYR A 213 0.17 26.33 -2.55
CA TYR A 213 0.97 25.14 -2.36
C TYR A 213 0.71 24.16 -3.49
N LYS A 214 1.77 23.50 -3.94
CA LYS A 214 1.71 22.41 -4.92
C LYS A 214 2.03 21.08 -4.22
N GLU A 215 1.21 20.08 -4.51
CA GLU A 215 1.50 18.70 -4.08
C GLU A 215 2.38 18.01 -5.14
N ASN A 216 3.48 17.41 -4.69
CA ASN A 216 4.38 16.61 -5.51
C ASN A 216 4.29 15.14 -5.09
N GLU A 217 4.21 14.23 -6.05
CA GLU A 217 4.11 12.79 -5.80
C GLU A 217 5.42 12.08 -6.13
N TYR A 218 5.88 11.23 -5.20
CA TYR A 218 7.08 10.41 -5.35
C TYR A 218 6.75 8.94 -5.10
N ASN A 219 7.25 8.05 -5.95
CA ASN A 219 7.17 6.61 -5.70
C ASN A 219 8.40 6.16 -4.91
N LEU A 220 8.18 5.76 -3.66
CA LEU A 220 9.19 5.17 -2.80
C LEU A 220 9.11 3.65 -2.92
N VAL A 221 10.16 3.04 -3.47
CA VAL A 221 10.31 1.59 -3.54
C VAL A 221 11.27 1.16 -2.44
N VAL A 222 10.83 0.25 -1.59
CA VAL A 222 11.59 -0.32 -0.48
C VAL A 222 11.80 -1.80 -0.74
N PHE A 223 13.05 -2.26 -0.68
CA PHE A 223 13.40 -3.66 -0.86
C PHE A 223 13.91 -4.25 0.45
N SER A 224 13.51 -5.48 0.80
CA SER A 224 13.91 -6.05 2.09
C SER A 224 15.41 -6.31 2.19
N ALA A 225 16.12 -6.57 1.08
CA ALA A 225 17.58 -6.72 1.08
C ALA A 225 18.35 -5.41 1.33
N ASP A 226 17.69 -4.26 1.25
CA ASP A 226 18.32 -2.97 1.55
C ASP A 226 18.54 -2.74 3.06
N ARG A 227 17.98 -3.61 3.92
CA ARG A 227 18.28 -3.60 5.36
C ARG A 227 19.74 -3.97 5.62
N ASP A 228 20.25 -3.63 6.81
CA ASP A 228 21.59 -4.07 7.25
C ASP A 228 21.60 -5.55 7.65
N TRP A 229 21.44 -6.44 6.67
CA TRP A 229 21.33 -7.88 6.87
C TRP A 229 22.63 -8.53 7.37
N TYR A 230 23.77 -7.87 7.19
CA TYR A 230 25.07 -8.39 7.62
C TYR A 230 25.25 -8.24 9.14
N ASN A 231 24.95 -7.07 9.70
CA ASN A 231 25.09 -6.84 11.13
C ASN A 231 23.82 -7.22 11.93
N ASN A 232 22.64 -7.15 11.31
CA ASN A 232 21.38 -7.52 11.95
C ASN A 232 21.12 -9.02 11.82
N GLN A 233 20.79 -9.67 12.93
CA GLN A 233 20.48 -11.10 13.00
C GLN A 233 19.03 -11.39 13.42
N ARG A 234 18.20 -10.36 13.61
CA ARG A 234 16.82 -10.50 14.09
C ARG A 234 15.78 -10.27 13.01
N GLU A 235 16.14 -9.49 11.99
CA GLU A 235 15.24 -9.13 10.91
C GLU A 235 15.31 -10.14 9.74
N ASN A 236 14.20 -10.26 9.03
CA ASN A 236 14.08 -11.10 7.85
C ASN A 236 13.29 -10.39 6.73
N ARG A 237 13.08 -11.06 5.59
CA ARG A 237 12.35 -10.49 4.44
C ARG A 237 10.90 -10.05 4.71
N TYR A 238 10.26 -10.50 5.78
CA TYR A 238 8.88 -10.17 6.15
C TYR A 238 8.80 -9.25 7.38
N ASN A 239 9.88 -9.08 8.14
CA ASN A 239 10.00 -8.21 9.30
C ASN A 239 11.36 -7.52 9.27
N PHE A 240 11.39 -6.28 8.80
CA PHE A 240 12.64 -5.55 8.61
C PHE A 240 12.47 -4.03 8.73
N SER A 241 13.61 -3.38 8.95
CA SER A 241 13.71 -1.93 9.01
C SER A 241 14.60 -1.38 7.89
N VAL A 242 14.18 -0.27 7.28
CA VAL A 242 15.03 0.51 6.36
C VAL A 242 15.18 1.93 6.89
N SER A 243 16.41 2.44 6.85
CA SER A 243 16.73 3.81 7.27
C SER A 243 17.02 4.68 6.05
N PHE A 244 16.34 5.82 5.96
CA PHE A 244 16.49 6.77 4.86
C PHE A 244 17.48 7.90 5.17
N SER A 245 17.81 8.09 6.44
CA SER A 245 18.77 9.11 6.88
C SER A 245 19.71 8.55 7.95
N PRO A 246 20.80 7.87 7.56
CA PRO A 246 21.83 7.46 8.50
C PRO A 246 22.72 8.67 8.84
N SER A 247 22.20 9.69 9.51
CA SER A 247 23.05 10.77 10.04
C SER A 247 23.86 10.27 11.24
N ASN A 248 25.19 10.26 11.12
CA ASN A 248 26.26 10.28 12.14
C ASN A 248 26.18 9.43 13.44
N THR A 249 25.16 8.61 13.70
CA THR A 249 24.95 8.00 15.02
C THR A 249 25.52 6.58 15.19
N LEU A 250 26.15 6.00 14.17
CA LEU A 250 26.80 4.68 14.29
C LEU A 250 28.17 4.69 13.58
N GLN A 251 29.24 4.45 14.35
CA GLN A 251 30.59 4.21 13.80
C GLN A 251 30.60 2.87 13.04
N GLY A 252 30.85 2.89 11.74
CA GLY A 252 31.04 1.69 10.92
C GLY A 252 30.58 1.83 9.47
N PHE A 253 31.08 0.96 8.59
CA PHE A 253 30.55 0.82 7.23
C PHE A 253 29.15 0.19 7.30
N LYS A 254 28.12 0.95 6.87
CA LYS A 254 26.77 0.41 6.72
C LYS A 254 26.64 -0.26 5.35
N TYR A 255 26.03 -1.44 5.33
CA TYR A 255 25.70 -2.17 4.10
C TYR A 255 24.29 -1.86 3.57
N SER A 256 23.58 -0.89 4.17
CA SER A 256 22.22 -0.50 3.81
C SER A 256 22.24 0.70 2.85
N PRO A 257 21.75 0.56 1.60
CA PRO A 257 21.57 1.70 0.70
C PRO A 257 20.48 2.65 1.21
N THR A 258 20.59 3.92 0.86
CA THR A 258 19.67 4.98 1.32
C THR A 258 19.08 5.73 0.14
N VAL A 259 17.86 6.23 0.30
CA VAL A 259 17.22 7.09 -0.71
C VAL A 259 18.00 8.40 -0.83
N THR A 260 18.35 8.76 -2.07
CA THR A 260 19.14 9.97 -2.37
C THR A 260 18.39 11.27 -2.04
N ASN A 261 17.07 11.28 -2.24
CA ASN A 261 16.22 12.43 -1.98
C ASN A 261 15.58 12.33 -0.59
N ARG A 262 15.76 13.38 0.22
CA ARG A 262 15.03 13.53 1.47
C ARG A 262 13.63 14.05 1.18
N PHE A 263 12.61 13.30 1.59
CA PHE A 263 11.23 13.76 1.56
C PHE A 263 11.01 14.75 2.70
N ASN A 264 10.55 15.96 2.37
CA ASN A 264 10.22 17.00 3.34
C ASN A 264 8.74 17.38 3.20
N ASN A 265 8.12 17.89 4.28
CA ASN A 265 6.74 18.37 4.27
C ASN A 265 5.74 17.33 3.71
N ILE A 266 5.83 16.09 4.19
CA ILE A 266 5.01 14.98 3.73
C ILE A 266 3.58 15.17 4.25
N VAL A 267 2.63 15.33 3.34
CA VAL A 267 1.20 15.46 3.66
C VAL A 267 0.47 14.14 3.64
N ARG A 268 0.96 13.17 2.85
CA ARG A 268 0.29 11.88 2.69
C ARG A 268 1.27 10.79 2.27
N ILE A 269 1.10 9.59 2.81
CA ILE A 269 1.81 8.37 2.37
C ILE A 269 0.75 7.32 2.05
N GLU A 270 0.83 6.73 0.86
CA GLU A 270 -0.12 5.75 0.37
C GLU A 270 0.57 4.42 0.06
N MET A 271 -0.09 3.31 0.34
CA MET A 271 0.36 1.99 -0.10
C MET A 271 -0.07 1.75 -1.55
N VAL A 272 0.87 1.35 -2.42
CA VAL A 272 0.57 1.06 -3.83
C VAL A 272 0.51 -0.45 -4.06
N LYS A 273 1.58 -1.17 -3.74
CA LYS A 273 1.69 -2.63 -3.93
C LYS A 273 2.80 -3.25 -3.11
N VAL A 274 2.63 -4.52 -2.73
CA VAL A 274 3.69 -5.39 -2.20
C VAL A 274 3.95 -6.51 -3.19
N ILE A 275 5.22 -6.83 -3.43
CA ILE A 275 5.65 -8.01 -4.16
C ILE A 275 6.31 -8.94 -3.16
N VAL A 276 5.81 -10.18 -3.05
CA VAL A 276 6.36 -11.21 -2.17
C VAL A 276 6.81 -12.43 -2.98
N PRO A 277 7.86 -13.15 -2.55
CA PRO A 277 8.27 -14.38 -3.23
C PRO A 277 7.19 -15.48 -3.09
N LEU A 278 6.97 -16.25 -4.15
CA LEU A 278 6.05 -17.39 -4.17
C LEU A 278 6.70 -18.62 -3.52
N GLU A 279 7.12 -18.52 -2.27
CA GLU A 279 7.76 -19.62 -1.54
C GLU A 279 6.82 -20.29 -0.55
N SER A 280 7.21 -21.47 -0.04
CA SER A 280 6.55 -22.05 1.13
C SER A 280 7.04 -21.33 2.39
N THR A 281 6.11 -20.82 3.20
CA THR A 281 6.42 -20.17 4.48
C THR A 281 6.80 -21.17 5.57
N ASN A 282 6.34 -22.42 5.45
CA ASN A 282 6.65 -23.50 6.38
C ASN A 282 6.85 -24.84 5.64
N ILE A 283 7.54 -25.78 6.26
CA ILE A 283 7.68 -27.15 5.77
C ILE A 283 6.50 -27.96 6.31
N LEU A 284 5.72 -28.53 5.40
CA LEU A 284 4.73 -29.55 5.74
C LEU A 284 5.32 -30.93 5.46
N ILE A 285 5.34 -31.79 6.49
CA ILE A 285 5.76 -33.19 6.36
C ILE A 285 4.52 -34.05 6.20
N GLN A 286 4.45 -34.78 5.09
CA GLN A 286 3.41 -35.76 4.84
C GLN A 286 4.01 -37.16 4.81
N ASN A 287 3.23 -38.14 5.27
CA ASN A 287 3.58 -39.54 5.05
C ASN A 287 3.02 -39.98 3.70
N SER A 288 3.89 -40.21 2.72
CA SER A 288 3.51 -40.73 1.41
C SER A 288 3.54 -42.27 1.35
N ALA A 289 3.78 -42.93 2.48
CA ALA A 289 3.79 -44.38 2.58
C ALA A 289 2.37 -44.96 2.46
N ALA A 290 2.25 -46.11 1.79
CA ALA A 290 1.01 -46.89 1.81
C ALA A 290 0.72 -47.41 3.24
N ALA A 291 -0.55 -47.63 3.56
CA ALA A 291 -0.94 -48.20 4.85
C ALA A 291 -0.18 -49.52 5.12
N GLY A 292 0.47 -49.61 6.28
CA GLY A 292 1.28 -50.79 6.68
C GLY A 292 2.72 -50.80 6.16
N SER A 293 3.17 -49.77 5.43
CA SER A 293 4.57 -49.62 5.01
C SER A 293 5.36 -48.64 5.91
N SER A 294 6.69 -48.68 5.80
CA SER A 294 7.57 -47.77 6.56
C SER A 294 7.33 -46.32 6.17
N PHE A 295 7.43 -45.42 7.14
CA PHE A 295 7.25 -43.98 6.92
C PHE A 295 8.13 -43.47 5.78
N VAL A 296 7.50 -42.84 4.78
CA VAL A 296 8.17 -42.15 3.69
C VAL A 296 7.78 -40.69 3.78
N SER A 297 8.75 -39.85 4.09
CA SER A 297 8.51 -38.42 4.19
C SER A 297 8.40 -37.79 2.82
N GLN A 298 7.32 -37.03 2.62
CA GLN A 298 7.14 -36.14 1.49
C GLN A 298 7.00 -34.71 2.00
N THR A 299 7.86 -33.83 1.52
CA THR A 299 7.91 -32.42 1.93
C THR A 299 7.57 -31.45 0.79
N SER A 300 7.05 -31.94 -0.34
CA SER A 300 6.82 -31.18 -1.57
C SER A 300 5.55 -30.33 -1.58
N VAL A 301 4.73 -30.38 -0.54
CA VAL A 301 3.54 -29.53 -0.43
C VAL A 301 3.96 -28.12 -0.06
N VAL A 302 3.58 -27.17 -0.92
CA VAL A 302 3.87 -25.74 -0.76
C VAL A 302 2.75 -25.10 0.04
N ASN A 303 3.06 -24.64 1.25
CA ASN A 303 2.22 -23.74 2.05
C ASN A 303 2.72 -22.31 1.86
N SER A 304 2.22 -21.63 0.83
CA SER A 304 2.66 -20.27 0.50
C SER A 304 1.77 -19.21 1.13
N VAL A 305 2.13 -17.96 0.91
CA VAL A 305 1.33 -16.78 1.25
C VAL A 305 -0.13 -16.87 0.75
N MET A 306 -0.38 -17.59 -0.35
CA MET A 306 -1.71 -17.81 -0.94
C MET A 306 -2.66 -18.67 -0.09
N THR A 307 -2.17 -19.31 0.98
CA THR A 307 -3.06 -20.04 1.92
C THR A 307 -3.88 -19.11 2.79
N HIS A 308 -3.54 -17.82 2.82
CA HIS A 308 -4.29 -16.78 3.52
C HIS A 308 -5.09 -15.93 2.52
N PRO A 309 -6.35 -15.59 2.80
CA PRO A 309 -7.17 -14.78 1.90
C PRO A 309 -6.64 -13.36 1.74
N THR A 310 -6.01 -12.83 2.79
CA THR A 310 -5.36 -11.53 2.83
C THR A 310 -4.08 -11.60 3.65
N ILE A 311 -3.20 -10.63 3.46
CA ILE A 311 -2.04 -10.39 4.32
C ILE A 311 -2.23 -9.02 4.96
N VAL A 312 -1.74 -8.85 6.17
CA VAL A 312 -1.76 -7.60 6.90
C VAL A 312 -0.36 -6.98 6.87
N LEU A 313 -0.27 -5.70 6.53
CA LEU A 313 0.96 -4.91 6.59
C LEU A 313 0.87 -3.96 7.77
N HIS A 314 1.81 -4.10 8.70
CA HIS A 314 2.08 -3.11 9.74
C HIS A 314 3.31 -2.28 9.38
N VAL A 315 3.21 -1.00 9.70
CA VAL A 315 4.31 -0.05 9.54
C VAL A 315 4.37 0.79 10.81
N ASP A 316 5.41 0.63 11.64
CA ASP A 316 5.40 1.23 12.99
C ASP A 316 5.34 2.76 12.95
N GLU A 317 5.95 3.39 11.94
CA GLU A 317 5.96 4.83 11.76
C GLU A 317 4.67 5.38 11.10
N LEU A 318 3.81 4.51 10.56
CA LEU A 318 2.52 4.90 9.98
C LEU A 318 1.39 4.28 10.79
N GLU A 319 0.63 5.12 11.49
CA GLU A 319 -0.54 4.68 12.24
C GLU A 319 -1.57 3.96 11.35
N SER A 320 -2.41 3.14 12.00
CA SER A 320 -3.40 2.30 11.35
C SER A 320 -4.32 3.05 10.40
N ASN A 321 -4.68 2.38 9.31
CA ASN A 321 -5.69 2.87 8.37
C ASN A 321 -6.82 1.86 8.16
N VAL A 322 -6.73 0.68 8.77
CA VAL A 322 -7.75 -0.36 8.73
C VAL A 322 -8.36 -0.50 10.12
N TYR A 323 -9.68 -0.65 10.18
CA TYR A 323 -10.42 -0.93 11.41
C TYR A 323 -10.99 -2.35 11.31
N GLY A 324 -10.64 -3.20 12.27
CA GLY A 324 -11.08 -4.58 12.35
C GLY A 324 -11.78 -4.89 13.68
N THR A 325 -12.26 -6.12 13.82
CA THR A 325 -12.79 -6.64 15.09
C THR A 325 -11.70 -7.22 15.99
N ASP A 326 -10.46 -7.30 15.51
CA ASP A 326 -9.29 -7.73 16.26
C ASP A 326 -8.23 -6.62 16.29
N ASP A 327 -7.36 -6.66 17.29
CA ASP A 327 -6.29 -5.66 17.50
C ASP A 327 -5.28 -5.67 16.34
N THR A 328 -5.08 -6.82 15.70
CA THR A 328 -4.11 -6.97 14.61
C THR A 328 -4.53 -6.20 13.37
N LEU A 329 -5.79 -6.32 12.94
CA LEU A 329 -6.35 -5.57 11.83
C LEU A 329 -6.54 -4.11 12.20
N ASP A 330 -6.96 -3.80 13.43
CA ASP A 330 -7.14 -2.42 13.91
C ASP A 330 -5.82 -1.64 13.98
N ARG A 331 -4.69 -2.33 14.20
CA ARG A 331 -3.35 -1.72 14.20
C ARG A 331 -2.67 -1.71 12.83
N SER A 332 -3.34 -2.22 11.80
CA SER A 332 -2.72 -2.43 10.49
C SER A 332 -2.79 -1.21 9.58
N PHE A 333 -1.70 -1.00 8.83
CA PHE A 333 -1.64 0.05 7.82
C PHE A 333 -2.41 -0.38 6.57
N ALA A 334 -2.22 -1.61 6.11
CA ALA A 334 -2.87 -2.13 4.91
C ALA A 334 -3.33 -3.58 5.05
N THR A 335 -4.51 -3.89 4.51
CA THR A 335 -4.91 -5.26 4.18
C THR A 335 -4.70 -5.51 2.70
N LEU A 336 -3.86 -6.49 2.39
CA LEU A 336 -3.39 -6.81 1.05
C LEU A 336 -4.10 -8.05 0.52
N GLN A 337 -4.55 -8.00 -0.73
CA GLN A 337 -5.17 -9.10 -1.45
C GLN A 337 -4.33 -9.45 -2.68
N TYR A 338 -4.36 -10.72 -3.07
CA TYR A 338 -3.74 -11.19 -4.30
C TYR A 338 -4.28 -10.42 -5.52
N ASP A 339 -3.36 -10.00 -6.39
CA ASP A 339 -3.65 -9.34 -7.67
C ASP A 339 -3.14 -10.19 -8.84
N ALA A 340 -1.84 -10.49 -8.85
CA ALA A 340 -1.17 -11.17 -9.96
C ALA A 340 -0.02 -12.05 -9.48
N GLN A 341 0.44 -12.94 -10.36
CA GLN A 341 1.62 -13.78 -10.13
C GLN A 341 2.52 -13.82 -11.36
N TRP A 342 3.81 -13.99 -11.12
CA TRP A 342 4.82 -14.23 -12.14
C TRP A 342 5.50 -15.57 -11.87
N PHE A 343 5.71 -16.36 -12.90
CA PHE A 343 6.48 -17.60 -12.81
C PHE A 343 7.82 -17.44 -13.50
N ALA A 344 8.89 -17.90 -12.86
CA ALA A 344 10.24 -17.85 -13.42
C ALA A 344 10.61 -19.15 -14.19
N GLY A 345 9.77 -20.18 -14.15
CA GLY A 345 10.02 -21.46 -14.83
C GLY A 345 8.76 -22.27 -15.11
N ALA A 346 8.91 -23.44 -15.73
CA ALA A 346 7.80 -24.29 -16.19
C ALA A 346 7.02 -25.01 -15.07
N ALA A 347 7.55 -25.05 -13.84
CA ALA A 347 6.91 -25.70 -12.69
C ALA A 347 7.13 -24.91 -11.39
N VAL A 348 6.06 -24.75 -10.61
CA VAL A 348 6.01 -23.97 -9.34
C VAL A 348 6.97 -24.54 -8.27
N THR A 349 7.30 -25.83 -8.34
CA THR A 349 8.08 -26.54 -7.32
C THR A 349 9.59 -26.32 -7.39
N THR A 350 10.12 -25.79 -8.49
CA THR A 350 11.58 -25.70 -8.73
C THR A 350 12.10 -24.29 -8.95
N SER A 351 11.20 -23.34 -9.28
CA SER A 351 11.56 -21.93 -9.45
C SER A 351 10.38 -21.05 -9.02
N PRO A 352 10.20 -20.82 -7.71
CA PRO A 352 9.14 -19.96 -7.23
C PRO A 352 9.34 -18.55 -7.78
N GLY A 353 8.31 -18.00 -8.43
CA GLY A 353 8.35 -16.62 -8.90
C GLY A 353 7.86 -15.66 -7.82
N TYR A 354 7.01 -14.71 -8.18
CA TYR A 354 6.55 -13.66 -7.27
C TYR A 354 5.03 -13.51 -7.31
N LEU A 355 4.48 -12.99 -6.21
CA LEU A 355 3.08 -12.60 -6.07
C LEU A 355 3.00 -11.08 -5.90
N ALA A 356 2.12 -10.45 -6.68
CA ALA A 356 1.70 -9.08 -6.48
C ALA A 356 0.50 -9.07 -5.52
N MET A 357 0.63 -8.28 -4.46
CA MET A 357 -0.41 -8.05 -3.47
C MET A 357 -0.74 -6.56 -3.48
N ILE A 358 -2.01 -6.21 -3.62
CA ILE A 358 -2.49 -4.82 -3.64
C ILE A 358 -3.38 -4.55 -2.43
N PRO A 359 -3.43 -3.30 -1.94
CA PRO A 359 -4.37 -2.93 -0.91
C PRO A 359 -5.81 -3.13 -1.41
N LYS A 360 -6.64 -3.85 -0.63
CA LYS A 360 -8.02 -4.17 -1.00
C LYS A 360 -8.91 -2.92 -1.09
N PHE A 361 -8.65 -1.94 -0.24
CA PHE A 361 -9.43 -0.70 -0.17
C PHE A 361 -8.71 0.43 -0.90
N LEU A 362 -9.40 1.04 -1.86
CA LEU A 362 -8.96 2.26 -2.52
C LEU A 362 -8.78 3.34 -1.44
N LYS A 363 -7.55 3.85 -1.28
CA LYS A 363 -7.09 4.80 -0.23
C LYS A 363 -6.52 4.16 1.04
N CYS A 364 -5.63 3.17 0.89
CA CYS A 364 -4.73 2.80 1.98
C CYS A 364 -3.67 3.90 2.17
N GLN A 365 -3.95 4.87 3.04
CA GLN A 365 -3.14 6.09 3.17
C GLN A 365 -3.10 6.65 4.59
N ARG A 366 -1.94 7.15 5.00
CA ARG A 366 -1.83 8.03 6.17
C ARG A 366 -1.81 9.48 5.71
N VAL A 367 -2.75 10.28 6.22
CA VAL A 367 -2.84 11.73 5.94
C VAL A 367 -2.34 12.51 7.16
N TYR A 368 -1.43 13.45 6.95
CA TYR A 368 -0.88 14.34 7.98
C TYR A 368 -1.55 15.72 7.90
N THR A 369 -2.58 15.93 8.71
CA THR A 369 -3.32 17.20 8.79
C THR A 369 -3.60 17.56 10.25
N PRO A 370 -3.48 18.85 10.65
CA PRO A 370 -3.11 19.99 9.83
C PRO A 370 -1.60 20.11 9.56
N THR A 371 -0.77 19.46 10.38
CA THR A 371 0.69 19.58 10.33
C THR A 371 1.31 18.46 9.48
N PRO A 372 2.00 18.78 8.37
CA PRO A 372 2.72 17.79 7.58
C PRO A 372 3.85 17.13 8.37
N LEU A 373 4.18 15.88 8.05
CA LEU A 373 5.35 15.20 8.60
C LEU A 373 6.62 15.83 8.02
N ALA A 374 7.51 16.31 8.90
CA ALA A 374 8.69 17.07 8.50
C ALA A 374 9.63 16.27 7.60
N THR A 375 9.92 15.00 7.94
CA THR A 375 10.74 14.11 7.11
C THR A 375 10.50 12.64 7.48
N LEU A 376 10.77 11.73 6.54
CA LEU A 376 10.72 10.29 6.76
C LEU A 376 12.15 9.75 7.02
N THR A 377 12.41 9.28 8.23
CA THR A 377 13.75 8.83 8.66
C THR A 377 13.94 7.33 8.61
N LYS A 378 12.89 6.56 8.93
CA LYS A 378 12.88 5.10 9.02
C LYS A 378 11.51 4.57 8.62
N LEU A 379 11.47 3.36 8.08
CA LEU A 379 10.28 2.54 7.99
C LEU A 379 10.59 1.15 8.58
N THR A 380 9.75 0.70 9.50
CA THR A 380 9.78 -0.62 10.13
C THR A 380 8.56 -1.38 9.63
N LEU A 381 8.78 -2.46 8.89
CA LEU A 381 7.75 -3.12 8.07
C LEU A 381 7.56 -4.55 8.56
N GLN A 382 6.31 -4.94 8.77
CA GLN A 382 5.94 -6.30 9.16
C GLN A 382 4.78 -6.82 8.31
N LEU A 383 5.01 -7.94 7.63
CA LEU A 383 3.98 -8.67 6.91
C LEU A 383 3.50 -9.84 7.76
N GLN A 384 2.21 -9.81 8.08
CA GLN A 384 1.56 -10.75 8.98
C GLN A 384 0.39 -11.46 8.29
N THR A 385 0.13 -12.67 8.75
CA THR A 385 -1.13 -13.37 8.51
C THR A 385 -2.31 -12.57 9.07
N PRO A 386 -3.56 -12.83 8.64
CA PRO A 386 -4.75 -12.23 9.24
C PRO A 386 -4.92 -12.49 10.75
N PHE A 387 -4.14 -13.42 11.31
CA PHE A 387 -4.17 -13.79 12.72
C PHE A 387 -3.09 -13.08 13.56
N GLY A 388 -2.33 -12.15 12.97
CA GLY A 388 -1.28 -11.38 13.66
C GLY A 388 0.11 -12.03 13.71
N ASN A 389 0.25 -13.27 13.24
CA ASN A 389 1.56 -13.92 13.18
C ASN A 389 2.33 -13.45 11.94
N ILE A 390 3.65 -13.25 12.06
CA ILE A 390 4.51 -12.94 10.90
C ILE A 390 4.41 -14.08 9.87
N LEU A 391 4.45 -13.75 8.58
CA LEU A 391 4.32 -14.75 7.51
C LEU A 391 5.35 -15.88 7.60
N ASN A 392 6.60 -15.55 7.93
CA ASN A 392 7.67 -16.50 8.22
C ASN A 392 8.69 -15.85 9.16
N GLU A 393 9.04 -16.55 10.23
CA GLU A 393 10.05 -16.10 11.22
C GLU A 393 11.48 -16.50 10.86
N SER A 394 11.64 -17.44 9.91
CA SER A 394 12.95 -17.91 9.47
C SER A 394 13.80 -16.75 8.94
N LEU A 395 15.05 -16.67 9.42
CA LEU A 395 16.02 -15.73 8.88
C LEU A 395 16.36 -16.11 7.45
N ASP A 396 16.44 -15.13 6.56
CA ASP A 396 16.86 -15.26 5.17
C ASP A 396 18.36 -15.03 4.95
N THR A 397 19.09 -14.93 6.06
CA THR A 397 20.55 -14.89 6.12
C THR A 397 21.09 -16.13 6.80
N LEU A 398 22.21 -16.64 6.33
CA LEU A 398 22.89 -17.80 6.94
C LEU A 398 24.34 -17.48 7.25
N ASP A 399 24.83 -18.02 8.37
CA ASP A 399 26.23 -17.94 8.72
C ASP A 399 27.00 -19.09 8.06
N ILE A 400 28.10 -18.76 7.41
CA ILE A 400 28.96 -19.71 6.71
C ILE A 400 29.91 -20.32 7.72
N LYS A 401 29.90 -21.66 7.81
CA LYS A 401 30.85 -22.42 8.63
C LYS A 401 32.18 -22.58 7.91
N PHE A 402 32.14 -23.18 6.73
CA PHE A 402 33.33 -23.39 5.90
C PHE A 402 32.93 -23.52 4.43
N ILE A 403 33.91 -23.37 3.54
CA ILE A 403 33.74 -23.50 2.09
C ILE A 403 34.76 -24.52 1.57
N ILE A 404 34.32 -25.42 0.70
CA ILE A 404 35.16 -26.48 0.13
C ILE A 404 35.01 -26.51 -1.39
N GLY A 405 36.12 -26.75 -2.08
CA GLY A 405 36.10 -27.11 -3.49
C GLY A 405 35.62 -28.55 -3.68
N CYS A 406 34.74 -28.80 -4.65
CA CYS A 406 34.22 -30.14 -4.92
C CYS A 406 35.32 -31.16 -5.25
N SER A 407 36.47 -30.70 -5.74
CA SER A 407 37.58 -31.51 -6.19
C SER A 407 38.49 -32.00 -5.05
N ARG A 408 38.51 -31.34 -3.88
CA ARG A 408 39.47 -31.59 -2.78
C ARG A 408 38.80 -31.67 -1.41
N ASN A 409 37.75 -32.48 -1.35
CA ASN A 409 36.89 -32.59 -0.19
C ASN A 409 37.52 -33.42 0.97
N ALA A 410 37.16 -33.11 2.22
CA ALA A 410 37.45 -33.91 3.42
C ALA A 410 36.44 -35.05 3.67
N TYR A 411 35.37 -35.15 2.87
CA TYR A 411 34.38 -36.20 3.03
C TYR A 411 34.90 -37.57 2.57
N THR A 412 34.75 -38.57 3.44
CA THR A 412 35.23 -39.95 3.25
C THR A 412 34.26 -40.82 2.45
N SER A 413 33.02 -40.35 2.26
CA SER A 413 31.97 -40.97 1.45
C SER A 413 31.08 -39.87 0.89
N ALA A 414 30.52 -40.04 -0.29
CA ALA A 414 29.61 -39.05 -0.89
C ALA A 414 28.62 -39.75 -1.81
N THR A 415 27.35 -39.40 -1.65
CA THR A 415 26.24 -39.75 -2.56
C THR A 415 25.87 -38.57 -3.46
N SER A 416 26.42 -37.39 -3.18
CA SER A 416 26.21 -36.15 -3.94
C SER A 416 26.91 -36.18 -5.31
N LYS A 417 26.21 -35.73 -6.35
CA LYS A 417 26.77 -35.53 -7.71
C LYS A 417 27.70 -34.33 -7.82
N TYR A 418 27.75 -33.49 -6.79
CA TYR A 418 28.58 -32.28 -6.75
C TYR A 418 29.82 -32.43 -5.87
N ILE A 419 30.08 -33.63 -5.31
CA ILE A 419 31.16 -33.88 -4.35
C ILE A 419 31.96 -35.13 -4.73
N ASN A 420 33.29 -35.03 -4.69
CA ASN A 420 34.16 -36.20 -4.80
C ASN A 420 34.42 -36.81 -3.43
N SER A 421 34.19 -38.12 -3.27
CA SER A 421 34.59 -38.87 -2.06
C SER A 421 35.88 -39.68 -2.22
N THR A 422 36.32 -39.95 -3.45
CA THR A 422 37.44 -40.88 -3.71
C THR A 422 38.58 -40.29 -4.55
N GLY A 423 38.51 -39.01 -4.91
CA GLY A 423 39.55 -38.33 -5.70
C GLY A 423 39.60 -38.72 -7.18
N THR A 424 38.73 -39.65 -7.62
CA THR A 424 38.77 -40.28 -8.95
C THR A 424 37.63 -39.84 -9.88
N ALA A 425 36.60 -39.13 -9.40
CA ALA A 425 35.51 -38.66 -10.25
C ALA A 425 35.92 -37.47 -11.13
N ASN A 426 36.07 -37.70 -12.44
CA ASN A 426 36.43 -36.72 -13.46
C ASN A 426 35.32 -35.72 -13.81
N ASN A 427 34.07 -35.94 -13.39
CA ASN A 427 32.90 -35.16 -13.85
C ASN A 427 32.63 -33.88 -13.01
N ILE A 428 33.41 -33.66 -11.96
CA ILE A 428 33.30 -32.52 -11.04
C ILE A 428 34.57 -31.67 -11.04
N ARG A 429 35.52 -32.02 -11.92
CA ARG A 429 36.75 -31.29 -12.18
C ARG A 429 36.75 -30.87 -13.63
N ASP A 430 37.36 -29.74 -13.91
CA ASP A 430 37.74 -29.42 -15.27
C ASP A 430 38.86 -30.39 -15.70
N GLY A 431 38.53 -31.33 -16.60
CA GLY A 431 39.35 -32.51 -16.89
C GLY A 431 40.78 -32.22 -17.37
N ALA A 432 41.07 -31.00 -17.86
CA ALA A 432 42.41 -30.58 -18.28
C ALA A 432 43.20 -29.85 -17.18
N SER A 433 42.52 -29.27 -16.19
CA SER A 433 43.13 -28.38 -15.20
C SER A 433 43.04 -28.90 -13.76
N GLY A 434 42.11 -29.81 -13.44
CA GLY A 434 41.96 -30.33 -12.08
C GLY A 434 41.42 -29.30 -11.07
N ASN A 435 40.93 -28.15 -11.55
CA ASN A 435 40.20 -27.15 -10.77
C ASN A 435 38.78 -27.65 -10.44
N SER A 436 38.22 -27.19 -9.32
CA SER A 436 36.83 -27.45 -8.95
C SER A 436 35.85 -26.74 -9.88
N LEU A 437 34.86 -27.47 -10.40
CA LEU A 437 33.72 -26.89 -11.15
C LEU A 437 32.70 -26.22 -10.24
N PHE A 438 32.66 -26.63 -8.97
CA PHE A 438 31.70 -26.16 -7.98
C PHE A 438 32.36 -25.91 -6.63
N PHE A 439 31.83 -24.94 -5.90
CA PHE A 439 32.15 -24.72 -4.49
C PHE A 439 30.93 -25.04 -3.64
N ILE A 440 31.19 -25.58 -2.45
CA ILE A 440 30.15 -25.91 -1.49
C ILE A 440 30.34 -25.03 -0.28
N ILE A 441 29.30 -24.27 0.02
CA ILE A 441 29.20 -23.41 1.19
C ILE A 441 28.41 -24.20 2.23
N VAL A 442 29.06 -24.57 3.32
CA VAL A 442 28.42 -25.26 4.44
C VAL A 442 28.05 -24.22 5.49
N THR A 443 26.80 -24.26 5.97
CA THR A 443 26.26 -23.31 6.92
C THR A 443 26.36 -23.83 8.36
N ASN A 444 26.37 -22.92 9.33
CA ASN A 444 26.40 -23.30 10.75
C ASN A 444 25.11 -24.00 11.19
N THR A 445 23.99 -23.59 10.62
CA THR A 445 22.65 -24.09 10.93
C THR A 445 22.01 -24.73 9.71
N PHE A 446 21.03 -25.60 9.97
CA PHE A 446 20.15 -26.10 8.93
C PHE A 446 19.14 -25.01 8.52
N PHE A 447 18.75 -25.01 7.25
CA PHE A 447 17.77 -24.11 6.66
C PHE A 447 16.74 -24.88 5.85
N SER A 448 15.54 -24.30 5.70
CA SER A 448 14.47 -24.91 4.90
C SER A 448 14.83 -24.94 3.41
N GLN A 449 14.50 -26.03 2.73
CA GLN A 449 14.67 -26.17 1.27
C GLN A 449 13.95 -25.08 0.46
N TYR A 450 12.97 -24.41 1.06
CA TYR A 450 12.23 -23.33 0.43
C TYR A 450 12.93 -21.98 0.53
N LEU A 451 13.82 -21.81 1.51
CA LEU A 451 14.51 -20.54 1.77
C LEU A 451 15.65 -20.29 0.78
N PHE A 452 16.35 -21.35 0.38
CA PHE A 452 17.41 -21.34 -0.63
C PHE A 452 17.17 -22.52 -1.57
N SER A 453 17.01 -22.24 -2.85
CA SER A 453 16.77 -23.23 -3.90
C SER A 453 17.73 -23.04 -5.06
N ALA A 454 17.86 -24.06 -5.91
CA ALA A 454 18.54 -23.92 -7.18
C ALA A 454 18.00 -22.72 -7.96
N ASN A 455 18.89 -22.05 -8.70
CA ASN A 455 18.66 -20.82 -9.45
C ASN A 455 18.48 -19.53 -8.62
N ASP A 456 18.48 -19.60 -7.29
CA ASP A 456 18.52 -18.40 -6.45
C ASP A 456 19.87 -17.68 -6.57
N LEU A 457 19.85 -16.36 -6.43
CA LEU A 457 21.03 -15.51 -6.34
C LEU A 457 21.32 -15.23 -4.87
N ILE A 458 22.55 -15.50 -4.44
CA ILE A 458 23.01 -15.20 -3.09
C ILE A 458 24.12 -14.15 -3.11
N GLN A 459 24.24 -13.41 -2.03
CA GLN A 459 25.36 -12.52 -1.80
C GLN A 459 26.09 -12.95 -0.53
N VAL A 460 27.42 -13.06 -0.62
CA VAL A 460 28.29 -13.44 0.50
C VAL A 460 29.09 -12.22 0.96
N LYS A 461 29.27 -12.06 2.27
CA LYS A 461 30.10 -11.02 2.89
C LYS A 461 30.81 -11.53 4.13
N GLY A 462 31.92 -10.88 4.49
CA GLY A 462 32.64 -11.18 5.74
C GLY A 462 33.56 -12.39 5.63
N THR A 463 33.98 -12.76 4.43
CA THR A 463 34.91 -13.87 4.21
C THR A 463 36.34 -13.43 4.51
N ASP A 464 36.85 -13.86 5.66
CA ASP A 464 38.25 -13.65 6.02
C ASP A 464 39.14 -14.71 5.37
N THR A 465 39.56 -14.45 4.13
CA THR A 465 40.45 -15.35 3.39
C THR A 465 41.90 -15.34 3.90
N SER A 466 42.25 -14.48 4.86
CA SER A 466 43.58 -14.51 5.49
C SER A 466 43.82 -15.79 6.29
N LEU A 467 42.74 -16.43 6.75
CA LEU A 467 42.73 -17.72 7.45
C LEU A 467 43.14 -18.90 6.55
N ILE A 468 43.01 -18.74 5.24
CA ILE A 468 43.47 -19.74 4.26
C ILE A 468 44.97 -19.57 4.10
N SER A 469 45.75 -20.65 4.26
CA SER A 469 47.20 -20.59 4.06
C SER A 469 47.56 -20.58 2.56
N GLY A 470 48.77 -20.12 2.21
CA GLY A 470 49.28 -20.20 0.84
C GLY A 470 49.22 -18.88 0.04
N ASN A 471 49.03 -19.01 -1.28
CA ASN A 471 49.23 -17.94 -2.25
C ASN A 471 48.31 -16.73 -1.99
N VAL A 472 48.90 -15.56 -1.74
CA VAL A 472 48.18 -14.31 -1.42
C VAL A 472 47.27 -13.88 -2.57
N THR A 473 47.75 -13.95 -3.81
CA THR A 473 47.00 -13.57 -5.01
C THR A 473 45.76 -14.44 -5.17
N ALA A 474 45.90 -15.76 -5.06
CA ALA A 474 44.78 -16.69 -5.16
C ALA A 474 43.71 -16.44 -4.08
N ARG A 475 44.11 -16.10 -2.85
CA ARG A 475 43.20 -15.78 -1.74
C ARG A 475 42.42 -14.48 -1.95
N ALA A 476 43.08 -13.44 -2.45
CA ALA A 476 42.45 -12.16 -2.76
C ALA A 476 41.45 -12.30 -3.92
N ASP A 477 41.83 -13.08 -4.93
CA ASP A 477 41.03 -13.37 -6.10
C ASP A 477 39.79 -14.22 -5.76
N PHE A 478 39.97 -15.24 -4.92
CA PHE A 478 38.86 -16.05 -4.39
C PHE A 478 37.90 -15.23 -3.53
N LYS A 479 38.42 -14.33 -2.68
CA LYS A 479 37.57 -13.39 -1.92
C LYS A 479 36.74 -12.51 -2.86
N SER A 480 37.36 -12.01 -3.92
CA SER A 480 36.68 -11.16 -4.92
C SER A 480 35.58 -11.91 -5.66
N TYR A 481 35.79 -13.20 -5.95
CA TYR A 481 34.77 -14.09 -6.49
C TYR A 481 33.61 -14.30 -5.50
N LEU A 482 33.90 -14.65 -4.23
CA LEU A 482 32.87 -14.91 -3.23
C LEU A 482 32.02 -13.66 -2.93
N GLU A 483 32.66 -12.51 -2.74
CA GLU A 483 32.00 -11.27 -2.30
C GLU A 483 31.56 -10.37 -3.46
N ASN A 484 31.48 -10.93 -4.67
CA ASN A 484 31.06 -10.25 -5.89
C ASN A 484 29.71 -9.54 -5.69
N THR A 485 29.63 -8.29 -6.14
CA THR A 485 28.39 -7.49 -6.07
C THR A 485 27.27 -8.07 -6.91
N ASN A 486 27.59 -8.80 -7.98
CA ASN A 486 26.61 -9.49 -8.82
C ASN A 486 26.03 -10.75 -8.15
N GLY A 487 26.60 -11.20 -7.02
CA GLY A 487 26.21 -12.41 -6.31
C GLY A 487 26.72 -13.71 -6.95
N LEU A 488 26.42 -14.82 -6.27
CA LEU A 488 26.69 -16.19 -6.71
C LEU A 488 25.36 -16.89 -7.00
N ARG A 489 25.31 -17.77 -7.99
CA ARG A 489 24.09 -18.53 -8.31
C ARG A 489 24.12 -19.88 -7.63
N ILE A 490 23.00 -20.26 -7.01
CA ILE A 490 22.84 -21.59 -6.44
C ILE A 490 22.59 -22.59 -7.56
N VAL A 491 23.43 -23.62 -7.63
CA VAL A 491 23.27 -24.76 -8.54
C VAL A 491 22.38 -25.82 -7.89
N ALA A 492 22.62 -26.08 -6.60
CA ALA A 492 21.87 -27.06 -5.82
C ALA A 492 22.00 -26.77 -4.32
N THR A 493 21.16 -27.42 -3.53
CA THR A 493 21.27 -27.46 -2.07
C THR A 493 21.30 -28.90 -1.61
N GLY A 494 21.87 -29.15 -0.45
CA GLY A 494 21.71 -30.45 0.18
C GLY A 494 22.00 -30.43 1.67
N TYR A 495 22.14 -31.63 2.23
CA TYR A 495 22.51 -31.78 3.63
C TYR A 495 23.66 -32.75 3.88
N THR A 496 24.41 -32.48 4.94
CA THR A 496 25.39 -33.40 5.51
C THR A 496 25.17 -33.47 7.02
N ALA A 497 24.99 -34.68 7.55
CA ALA A 497 24.86 -34.93 8.98
C ALA A 497 26.19 -35.35 9.63
N SER A 498 27.21 -35.67 8.83
CA SER A 498 28.53 -36.14 9.25
C SER A 498 29.51 -36.04 8.07
N THR A 499 30.20 -37.14 7.72
CA THR A 499 31.16 -37.19 6.61
C THR A 499 30.54 -37.56 5.26
N THR A 500 29.21 -37.73 5.19
CA THR A 500 28.50 -38.14 3.97
C THR A 500 27.51 -37.06 3.53
N PRO A 501 27.85 -36.24 2.53
CA PRO A 501 26.93 -35.27 1.96
C PRO A 501 25.95 -35.94 0.98
N ASN A 502 24.69 -35.52 1.06
CA ASN A 502 23.58 -35.97 0.22
C ASN A 502 22.97 -34.78 -0.51
N ASP A 503 22.64 -34.94 -1.79
CA ASP A 503 21.93 -33.92 -2.57
C ASP A 503 20.46 -33.82 -2.15
N GLY A 504 19.91 -32.60 -2.18
CA GLY A 504 18.53 -32.35 -1.79
C GLY A 504 18.32 -32.29 -0.28
N ALA A 505 17.09 -32.01 0.14
CA ALA A 505 16.77 -31.88 1.56
C ALA A 505 16.79 -33.24 2.28
N ASN A 506 16.97 -33.21 3.60
CA ASN A 506 16.80 -34.39 4.43
C ASN A 506 15.33 -34.83 4.48
N ALA A 507 15.07 -35.95 5.18
CA ALA A 507 13.71 -36.49 5.34
C ALA A 507 12.73 -35.54 6.05
N VAL A 508 13.17 -34.40 6.58
CA VAL A 508 12.29 -33.39 7.20
C VAL A 508 12.35 -32.04 6.48
N GLY A 509 12.89 -31.99 5.25
CA GLY A 509 12.83 -30.80 4.37
C GLY A 509 13.90 -29.74 4.64
N TYR A 510 14.97 -30.08 5.37
CA TYR A 510 16.07 -29.17 5.68
C TYR A 510 17.37 -29.50 4.95
N CYS A 511 18.12 -28.45 4.63
CA CYS A 511 19.44 -28.46 4.00
C CYS A 511 20.45 -27.77 4.95
N ASN A 512 21.76 -27.98 4.76
CA ASN A 512 22.81 -27.23 5.47
C ASN A 512 24.04 -26.93 4.60
N TYR A 513 23.96 -27.20 3.30
CA TYR A 513 24.96 -26.73 2.37
C TYR A 513 24.32 -26.25 1.06
N ILE A 514 25.03 -25.33 0.42
CA ILE A 514 24.67 -24.70 -0.86
C ILE A 514 25.81 -24.97 -1.83
N VAL A 515 25.48 -25.38 -3.05
CA VAL A 515 26.42 -25.57 -4.15
C VAL A 515 26.35 -24.36 -5.07
N VAL A 516 27.48 -23.75 -5.34
CA VAL A 516 27.64 -22.62 -6.27
C VAL A 516 28.58 -23.00 -7.41
N ASP A 517 28.39 -22.38 -8.57
CA ASP A 517 29.23 -22.54 -9.75
C ASP A 517 30.55 -21.78 -9.63
N THR A 518 31.63 -22.36 -10.13
CA THR A 518 32.90 -21.63 -10.28
C THR A 518 32.80 -20.61 -11.43
N ARG A 519 33.84 -19.78 -11.56
CA ARG A 519 33.98 -18.85 -12.68
C ARG A 519 34.65 -19.51 -13.88
N TYR A 520 34.23 -19.12 -15.07
CA TYR A 520 34.76 -19.63 -16.34
C TYR A 520 35.53 -18.54 -17.08
N SER A 521 36.44 -18.97 -17.96
CA SER A 521 37.10 -18.07 -18.91
C SER A 521 36.07 -17.49 -19.88
N ASP A 522 36.35 -16.30 -20.41
CA ASP A 522 35.48 -15.67 -21.39
C ASP A 522 35.44 -16.52 -22.68
N PRO A 523 34.27 -17.07 -23.07
CA PRO A 523 34.16 -17.92 -24.24
C PRO A 523 34.50 -17.20 -25.56
N THR A 524 34.45 -15.86 -25.60
CA THR A 524 34.87 -15.08 -26.78
C THR A 524 36.37 -15.22 -27.08
N THR A 525 37.17 -15.62 -26.09
CA THR A 525 38.60 -15.93 -26.24
C THR A 525 38.85 -17.35 -26.78
N GLY A 526 37.79 -18.14 -27.00
CA GLY A 526 37.88 -19.55 -27.40
C GLY A 526 38.13 -20.52 -26.25
N LEU A 527 38.20 -20.03 -25.00
CA LEU A 527 38.38 -20.84 -23.80
C LEU A 527 37.05 -21.01 -23.06
N THR A 528 36.66 -22.25 -22.80
CA THR A 528 35.47 -22.60 -21.98
C THR A 528 35.84 -23.31 -20.68
N THR A 529 37.12 -23.29 -20.31
CA THR A 529 37.65 -23.93 -19.10
C THR A 529 37.44 -23.03 -17.88
N VAL A 530 37.58 -23.62 -16.69
CA VAL A 530 37.52 -22.86 -15.43
C VAL A 530 38.63 -21.81 -15.41
N LEU A 531 38.32 -20.62 -14.91
CA LEU A 531 39.31 -19.56 -14.71
C LEU A 531 39.96 -19.76 -13.32
N PRO A 532 41.21 -20.27 -13.23
CA PRO A 532 41.83 -20.63 -11.96
C PRO A 532 42.04 -19.41 -11.06
N PHE A 533 42.01 -19.62 -9.75
CA PHE A 533 42.32 -18.57 -8.77
C PHE A 533 43.82 -18.30 -8.72
N GLY A 534 44.20 -17.02 -8.76
CA GLY A 534 45.60 -16.60 -8.75
C GLY A 534 46.28 -16.67 -10.12
N GLY A 535 45.52 -16.94 -11.20
CA GLY A 535 46.00 -16.88 -12.58
C GLY A 535 46.54 -18.18 -13.16
N ASP A 536 46.78 -19.19 -12.32
CA ASP A 536 47.23 -20.51 -12.78
C ASP A 536 46.62 -21.65 -11.95
N THR A 537 46.58 -22.83 -12.57
CA THR A 537 46.02 -24.05 -11.99
C THR A 537 46.71 -24.49 -10.70
N THR A 538 48.03 -24.34 -10.59
CA THR A 538 48.80 -24.79 -9.42
C THR A 538 48.44 -23.97 -8.18
N ALA A 539 48.35 -22.65 -8.33
CA ALA A 539 47.94 -21.72 -7.28
C ALA A 539 46.49 -22.00 -6.83
N SER A 540 45.59 -22.22 -7.79
CA SER A 540 44.17 -22.54 -7.54
C SER A 540 44.02 -23.87 -6.78
N VAL A 541 44.74 -24.90 -7.20
CA VAL A 541 44.76 -26.22 -6.53
C VAL A 541 45.33 -26.13 -5.10
N ALA A 542 46.39 -25.35 -4.91
CA ALA A 542 46.97 -25.13 -3.58
C ALA A 542 45.99 -24.39 -2.66
N LEU A 543 45.28 -23.38 -3.18
CA LEU A 543 44.22 -22.68 -2.45
C LEU A 543 43.11 -23.64 -2.01
N GLU A 544 42.55 -24.43 -2.92
CA GLU A 544 41.47 -25.38 -2.61
C GLU A 544 41.89 -26.40 -1.54
N THR A 545 43.16 -26.84 -1.58
CA THR A 545 43.72 -27.76 -0.58
C THR A 545 43.85 -27.08 0.78
N ALA A 546 44.34 -25.84 0.80
CA ALA A 546 44.53 -25.05 2.02
C ALA A 546 43.21 -24.56 2.65
N MET A 547 42.13 -24.48 1.88
CA MET A 547 40.79 -24.16 2.38
C MET A 547 40.18 -25.28 3.21
N ASN A 548 40.61 -26.52 3.00
CA ASN A 548 40.01 -27.67 3.67
C ASN A 548 40.28 -27.61 5.19
N GLY A 549 39.22 -27.56 5.99
CA GLY A 549 39.30 -27.39 7.44
C GLY A 549 39.34 -25.93 7.94
N VAL A 550 39.36 -24.93 7.04
CA VAL A 550 39.24 -23.52 7.43
C VAL A 550 37.80 -23.21 7.82
N THR A 551 37.60 -22.75 9.05
CA THR A 551 36.30 -22.27 9.53
C THR A 551 36.27 -20.76 9.47
N PHE A 552 35.23 -20.20 8.83
CA PHE A 552 35.02 -18.76 8.78
C PHE A 552 34.25 -18.30 10.01
N THR A 553 34.70 -17.20 10.62
CA THR A 553 33.98 -16.52 11.70
C THR A 553 33.48 -15.18 11.17
N GLY A 554 32.16 -14.95 11.22
CA GLY A 554 31.55 -13.71 10.72
C GLY A 554 31.28 -13.64 9.21
N ALA A 555 31.54 -14.72 8.47
CA ALA A 555 31.11 -14.83 7.08
C ALA A 555 29.61 -15.17 7.02
N ARG A 556 28.85 -14.39 6.25
CA ARG A 556 27.39 -14.52 6.14
C ARG A 556 26.97 -14.44 4.69
N LEU A 557 25.82 -15.03 4.38
CA LEU A 557 25.17 -14.93 3.09
C LEU A 557 23.70 -14.56 3.23
N ILE A 558 23.15 -13.94 2.19
CA ILE A 558 21.72 -13.61 2.03
C ILE A 558 21.22 -14.13 0.69
N ASN A 559 19.96 -14.54 0.61
CA ASN A 559 19.27 -14.81 -0.65
C ASN A 559 18.68 -13.52 -1.25
N LEU A 560 19.21 -13.01 -2.35
CA LEU A 560 18.70 -11.80 -3.01
C LEU A 560 17.46 -12.06 -3.87
N THR A 561 17.27 -13.27 -4.40
CA THR A 561 16.11 -13.59 -5.25
C THR A 561 14.82 -13.53 -4.44
N LYS A 562 14.82 -14.01 -3.20
CA LYS A 562 13.59 -14.16 -2.42
C LYS A 562 13.37 -13.02 -1.43
N GLN A 563 13.44 -11.79 -1.90
CA GLN A 563 13.23 -10.60 -1.08
C GLN A 563 11.86 -9.99 -1.37
N THR A 564 11.30 -9.27 -0.40
CA THR A 564 10.03 -8.58 -0.57
C THR A 564 10.27 -7.15 -1.03
N GLN A 565 9.35 -6.63 -1.84
CA GLN A 565 9.38 -5.25 -2.32
C GLN A 565 8.08 -4.56 -1.95
N LEU A 566 8.16 -3.39 -1.34
CA LEU A 566 7.01 -2.56 -1.03
C LEU A 566 7.11 -1.25 -1.81
N THR A 567 6.00 -0.82 -2.39
CA THR A 567 5.93 0.47 -3.08
C THR A 567 4.93 1.37 -2.37
N PHE A 568 5.42 2.52 -1.91
CA PHE A 568 4.65 3.59 -1.33
C PHE A 568 4.62 4.79 -2.28
N ARG A 569 3.55 5.57 -2.22
CA ARG A 569 3.50 6.91 -2.81
C ARG A 569 3.62 7.93 -1.69
N VAL A 570 4.68 8.72 -1.72
CA VAL A 570 4.93 9.80 -0.76
C VAL A 570 4.55 11.11 -1.42
N ILE A 571 3.66 11.86 -0.79
CA ILE A 571 3.12 13.11 -1.33
C ILE A 571 3.58 14.23 -0.42
N THR A 572 4.36 15.15 -0.98
CA THR A 572 4.90 16.31 -0.28
C THR A 572 4.15 17.57 -0.69
N ARG A 573 4.12 18.56 0.19
CA ARG A 573 3.57 19.87 -0.10
C ARG A 573 4.68 20.90 -0.10
N ASP A 574 4.91 21.48 -1.26
CA ASP A 574 5.91 22.53 -1.47
C ASP A 574 5.23 23.84 -1.86
N MET A 575 5.88 24.95 -1.58
CA MET A 575 5.37 26.27 -1.94
C MET A 575 5.39 26.44 -3.45
N ASP A 576 4.26 26.82 -4.04
CA ASP A 576 4.16 27.01 -5.48
C ASP A 576 4.71 28.38 -5.89
N SER A 577 6.00 28.39 -6.27
CA SER A 577 6.69 29.60 -6.74
C SER A 577 6.15 30.13 -8.08
N THR A 578 5.42 29.34 -8.87
CA THR A 578 4.92 29.77 -10.19
C THR A 578 3.74 30.74 -10.07
N THR A 579 2.97 30.64 -8.98
CA THR A 579 1.89 31.58 -8.67
C THR A 579 2.38 32.99 -8.33
N ARG A 580 3.69 33.19 -8.13
CA ARG A 580 4.31 34.50 -7.89
C ARG A 580 4.75 35.24 -9.15
N ILE A 581 4.65 34.64 -10.35
CA ILE A 581 4.98 35.32 -11.61
C ILE A 581 3.72 36.00 -12.15
N ARG A 582 3.70 37.34 -12.12
CA ARG A 582 2.63 38.14 -12.75
C ARG A 582 2.59 37.86 -14.25
N ALA A 583 1.41 37.70 -14.84
CA ALA A 583 1.22 37.69 -16.29
C ALA A 583 1.73 38.99 -16.98
N ASN A 584 1.90 40.05 -16.19
CA ASN A 584 2.28 41.39 -16.63
C ASN A 584 3.82 41.58 -16.69
N ASN A 585 4.60 40.55 -16.36
CA ASN A 585 6.06 40.55 -16.40
C ASN A 585 6.63 39.69 -17.55
N ALA A 586 5.81 39.36 -18.55
CA ALA A 586 6.22 38.69 -19.78
C ALA A 586 6.36 39.68 -20.95
#